data_AF-Q8XR35-F1
#
_entry.id   AF-Q8XR35-F1
#
_cell.length_a   1.000
_cell.length_b   1.000
_cell.length_c   1.000
_cell.angle_alpha   90.00
_cell.angle_beta   90.00
_cell.angle_gamma   90.00
#
_symmetry.space_group_name_H-M   'P 1'
#
loop_
_entity.id
_entity.type
_entity.pdbx_description
1 polymer ?
#
loop_
_entity_poly.entity_id
_entity_poly.type
_entity_poly.pdbx_seq_one_letter_code
_entity_poly.pdbx_strand_id
1 'polypeptide(L)'
;MKEGQQPDPGREAAIDWIQEQMETYGLTVEDLQALGCFDAPPKPAAPVYMNAAGQVWDGTGVMPDWLQRAVNAGQSIEHFRVN
;
A
#
# COMPACT_ATOMS: atom_id res chain seq x y z
N MET A 1 -4.08 9.94 -27.19
CA MET A 1 -3.22 10.12 -26.00
C MET A 1 -4.04 10.88 -24.99
N LYS A 2 -4.72 10.17 -24.08
CA LYS A 2 -5.61 10.74 -23.08
C LYS A 2 -4.77 10.97 -21.82
N GLU A 3 -4.47 12.22 -21.53
CA GLU A 3 -3.87 12.62 -20.25
C GLU A 3 -5.00 12.64 -19.22
N GLY A 4 -4.96 11.68 -18.29
CA GLY A 4 -5.91 11.59 -17.18
C GLY A 4 -5.21 11.95 -15.89
N GLN A 5 -5.40 13.18 -15.41
CA GLN A 5 -5.24 13.54 -13.99
C GLN A 5 -6.01 14.84 -13.65
N GLN A 6 -7.08 14.69 -12.84
CA GLN A 6 -7.68 15.60 -11.80
C GLN A 6 -8.57 16.79 -12.21
N PRO A 7 -9.39 17.40 -11.30
CA PRO A 7 -9.77 17.06 -9.89
C PRO A 7 -11.31 17.20 -9.57
N ASP A 8 -11.68 17.00 -8.29
CA ASP A 8 -13.00 16.85 -7.63
C ASP A 8 -14.07 17.96 -7.77
N PRO A 9 -15.30 17.57 -8.20
CA PRO A 9 -16.60 18.00 -7.68
C PRO A 9 -17.30 16.82 -6.96
N GLY A 10 -16.77 16.52 -5.78
CA GLY A 10 -17.47 16.15 -4.55
C GLY A 10 -18.27 14.87 -4.52
N ARG A 11 -17.71 13.70 -4.83
CA ARG A 11 -18.34 12.37 -4.57
C ARG A 11 -19.64 12.04 -5.32
N GLU A 12 -20.64 12.91 -5.39
CA GLU A 12 -21.93 12.67 -6.04
C GLU A 12 -21.76 12.45 -7.54
N ALA A 13 -21.00 13.32 -8.22
CA ALA A 13 -20.65 13.15 -9.62
C ALA A 13 -19.81 11.88 -9.86
N ALA A 14 -19.00 11.47 -8.87
CA ALA A 14 -18.25 10.23 -8.95
C ALA A 14 -19.16 9.00 -8.78
N ILE A 15 -20.16 9.07 -7.90
CA ILE A 15 -21.15 8.00 -7.71
C ILE A 15 -21.98 7.82 -8.98
N ASP A 16 -22.50 8.91 -9.54
CA ASP A 16 -23.29 8.90 -10.78
C ASP A 16 -22.49 8.27 -11.94
N TRP A 17 -21.23 8.69 -12.10
CA TRP A 17 -20.34 8.10 -13.09
C TRP A 17 -20.10 6.60 -12.85
N ILE A 18 -19.83 6.18 -11.61
CA ILE A 18 -19.63 4.76 -11.29
C ILE A 18 -20.88 3.94 -11.62
N GLN A 19 -22.08 4.46 -11.32
CA GLN A 19 -23.34 3.78 -11.62
C GLN A 19 -23.55 3.62 -13.14
N GLU A 20 -23.35 4.68 -13.92
CA GLU A 20 -23.44 4.63 -15.39
C GLU A 20 -22.45 3.60 -15.97
N GLN A 21 -21.23 3.53 -15.43
CA GLN A 21 -20.26 2.51 -15.85
C GLN A 21 -20.72 1.10 -15.47
N MET A 22 -21.27 0.89 -14.27
CA MET A 22 -21.80 -0.41 -13.86
C MET A 22 -22.93 -0.87 -14.79
N GLU A 23 -23.83 0.03 -15.20
CA GLU A 23 -24.88 -0.25 -16.17
C GLU A 23 -24.33 -0.56 -17.57
N THR A 24 -23.36 0.23 -18.04
CA THR A 24 -22.72 0.06 -19.35
C THR A 24 -22.04 -1.30 -19.50
N TYR A 25 -21.42 -1.79 -18.42
CA TYR A 25 -20.68 -3.05 -18.42
C TYR A 25 -21.48 -4.23 -17.84
N GLY A 26 -22.72 -4.00 -17.40
CA GLY A 26 -23.54 -5.02 -16.74
C GLY A 26 -22.92 -5.57 -15.47
N LEU A 27 -22.14 -4.74 -14.74
CA LEU A 27 -21.47 -5.12 -13.51
C LEU A 27 -22.42 -4.96 -12.33
N THR A 28 -22.48 -5.97 -11.47
CA THR A 28 -23.18 -5.87 -10.19
C THR A 28 -22.21 -5.57 -9.06
N VAL A 29 -22.75 -5.13 -7.91
CA VAL A 29 -21.94 -4.96 -6.69
C VAL A 29 -21.34 -6.30 -6.26
N GLU A 30 -22.05 -7.41 -6.49
CA GLU A 30 -21.57 -8.77 -6.19
C GLU A 30 -20.34 -9.14 -7.02
N ASP A 31 -20.28 -8.75 -8.30
CA ASP A 31 -19.09 -8.93 -9.15
C ASP A 31 -17.89 -8.14 -8.60
N LEU A 32 -18.10 -6.89 -8.19
CA LEU A 32 -17.04 -6.06 -7.60
C LEU A 32 -16.53 -6.64 -6.27
N GLN A 33 -17.44 -7.18 -5.45
CA GLN A 33 -17.08 -7.87 -4.22
C GLN A 33 -16.33 -9.18 -4.49
N ALA A 34 -16.76 -9.97 -5.49
CA ALA A 34 -16.09 -11.21 -5.87
C ALA A 34 -14.66 -10.96 -6.39
N LEU A 35 -14.40 -9.78 -6.94
CA LEU A 35 -13.07 -9.32 -7.37
C LEU A 35 -12.22 -8.71 -6.24
N GLY A 36 -12.74 -8.61 -5.02
CA GLY A 36 -12.03 -8.04 -3.88
C GLY A 36 -11.81 -6.53 -3.99
N CYS A 37 -12.64 -5.81 -4.76
CA CYS A 37 -12.48 -4.36 -4.98
C CYS A 37 -12.60 -3.54 -3.68
N PHE A 38 -13.28 -4.10 -2.67
CA PHE A 38 -13.51 -3.49 -1.36
C PHE A 38 -12.74 -4.19 -0.23
N ASP A 39 -11.88 -5.15 -0.54
CA ASP A 39 -11.04 -5.78 0.47
C ASP A 39 -10.13 -4.73 1.12
N ALA A 40 -9.88 -4.91 2.42
CA ALA A 40 -8.95 -4.06 3.12
C ALA A 40 -7.58 -4.17 2.43
N PRO A 41 -6.83 -3.04 2.27
CA PRO A 41 -5.48 -3.12 1.76
C PRO A 41 -4.69 -4.12 2.60
N PRO A 42 -3.76 -4.89 1.99
CA PRO A 42 -2.97 -5.84 2.73
C PRO A 42 -2.32 -5.11 3.90
N LYS A 43 -2.45 -5.67 5.10
CA LYS A 43 -1.86 -5.10 6.30
C LYS A 43 -0.38 -4.83 5.99
N PRO A 44 0.15 -3.61 6.26
CA PRO A 44 1.57 -3.36 6.07
C PRO A 44 2.34 -4.46 6.80
N ALA A 45 3.33 -5.03 6.12
CA ALA A 45 4.15 -6.09 6.68
C ALA A 45 4.63 -5.66 8.07
N ALA A 46 4.49 -6.54 9.06
CA ALA A 46 4.94 -6.24 10.41
C ALA A 46 6.42 -5.81 10.36
N PRO A 47 6.84 -4.80 11.14
CA PRO A 47 8.22 -4.36 11.13
C PRO A 47 9.12 -5.54 11.50
N VAL A 48 9.94 -6.00 10.55
CA VAL A 48 10.81 -7.16 10.75
C VAL A 48 12.08 -6.72 11.48
N TYR A 49 12.52 -5.49 11.28
CA TYR A 49 13.70 -4.91 11.92
C TYR A 49 13.39 -3.56 12.56
N MET A 50 13.94 -3.29 13.73
CA MET A 50 13.83 -2.03 14.48
C MET A 50 15.16 -1.68 15.14
N ASN A 51 15.54 -0.40 15.11
CA ASN A 51 16.69 0.10 15.87
C ASN A 51 16.30 0.75 17.20
N ALA A 52 17.29 1.04 18.05
CA ALA A 52 17.07 1.69 19.34
C ALA A 52 16.48 3.11 19.25
N ALA A 53 16.59 3.76 18.10
CA ALA A 53 15.98 5.07 17.83
C ALA A 53 14.50 4.97 17.38
N GLY A 54 13.96 3.76 17.29
CA GLY A 54 12.57 3.51 16.91
C GLY A 54 12.31 3.47 15.40
N GLN A 55 13.36 3.48 14.58
CA GLN A 55 13.21 3.34 13.13
C GLN A 55 12.97 1.87 12.80
N VAL A 56 12.00 1.61 11.93
CA VAL A 56 11.60 0.25 11.54
C VAL A 56 11.81 0.00 10.04
N TRP A 57 12.02 -1.25 9.69
CA TRP A 57 12.06 -1.72 8.31
C TRP A 57 11.37 -3.08 8.22
N ASP A 58 10.45 -3.22 7.27
CA ASP A 58 9.67 -4.45 7.05
C ASP A 58 10.45 -5.53 6.26
N GLY A 59 11.68 -5.24 5.85
CA GLY A 59 12.53 -6.16 5.08
C GLY A 59 12.28 -6.11 3.56
N THR A 60 11.32 -5.32 3.10
CA THR A 60 11.04 -5.11 1.67
C THR A 60 11.61 -3.78 1.20
N GLY A 61 12.05 -3.75 -0.07
CA GLY A 61 12.55 -2.52 -0.70
C GLY A 61 13.99 -2.17 -0.33
N VAL A 62 14.32 -0.89 -0.43
CA VAL A 62 15.68 -0.39 -0.22
C VAL A 62 16.02 -0.41 1.27
N MET A 63 17.18 -0.97 1.60
CA MET A 63 17.70 -0.97 2.97
C MET A 63 17.90 0.48 3.45
N PRO A 64 17.34 0.88 4.59
CA PRO A 64 17.46 2.25 5.08
C PRO A 64 18.89 2.55 5.54
N ASP A 65 19.30 3.81 5.48
CA ASP A 65 20.66 4.28 5.79
C ASP A 65 21.12 3.85 7.21
N TRP A 66 20.23 3.85 8.20
CA TRP A 66 20.56 3.41 9.56
C TRP A 66 20.98 1.93 9.61
N LEU A 67 20.34 1.08 8.81
CA LEU A 67 20.62 -0.35 8.78
C LEU A 67 21.83 -0.64 7.92
N GLN A 68 21.95 0.06 6.79
CA GLN A 68 23.11 -0.02 5.91
C GLN A 68 24.39 0.37 6.65
N ARG A 69 24.38 1.45 7.45
CA ARG A 69 25.53 1.86 8.27
C ARG A 69 25.91 0.81 9.30
N ALA A 70 24.94 0.23 10.00
CA ALA A 70 25.20 -0.81 11.00
C ALA A 70 25.82 -2.07 10.36
N VAL A 71 25.30 -2.51 9.21
CA VAL A 71 25.85 -3.65 8.46
C VAL A 71 27.26 -3.35 7.95
N ASN A 72 27.50 -2.15 7.42
CA ASN A 72 28.85 -1.73 7.00
C ASN A 72 29.85 -1.65 8.17
N ALA A 73 29.36 -1.37 9.39
CA ALA A 73 30.17 -1.42 10.61
C ALA A 73 30.42 -2.86 11.12
N GLY A 74 29.95 -3.88 10.40
CA GLY A 74 30.13 -5.30 10.73
C GLY A 74 29.05 -5.87 11.66
N GLN A 75 27.97 -5.12 11.92
CA GLN A 75 26.88 -5.57 12.78
C GLN A 75 25.90 -6.44 12.00
N SER A 76 25.52 -7.60 12.56
CA SER A 76 24.53 -8.47 11.93
C SER A 76 23.15 -7.83 11.94
N ILE A 77 22.47 -7.85 10.79
CA ILE A 77 21.09 -7.37 10.62
C ILE A 77 20.09 -8.05 11.57
N GLU A 78 20.35 -9.32 11.93
CA GLU A 78 19.54 -10.09 12.88
C GLU A 78 19.46 -9.45 14.27
N HIS A 79 20.45 -8.64 14.66
CA HIS A 79 20.42 -7.90 15.93
C HIS A 79 19.26 -6.90 15.99
N PHE A 80 18.84 -6.40 14.84
CA PHE A 80 17.73 -5.45 14.73
C PHE A 80 16.40 -6.17 14.57
N ARG A 81 16.37 -7.50 14.46
CA ARG A 81 15.13 -8.24 14.19
C ARG A 81 14.18 -8.14 15.37
N VAL A 82 12.94 -7.73 15.10
CA VAL A 82 11.87 -7.71 16.09
C VAL A 82 11.24 -9.10 16.16
N ASN A 83 11.13 -9.67 17.35
CA ASN A 83 10.56 -11.00 17.59
C ASN A 83 9.18 -10.90 18.25
#